data_AF-A0A1F8U8E8-F1
#
_entry.id   AF-A0A1F8U8E8-F1
#
_cell.length_a   1.000
_cell.length_b   1.000
_cell.length_c   1.000
_cell.angle_alpha   90.00
_cell.angle_beta   90.00
_cell.angle_gamma   90.00
#
_symmetry.space_group_name_H-M   'P 1'
#
loop_
_entity.id
_entity.type
_entity.pdbx_description
1 polymer ?
#
loop_
_entity_poly.entity_id
_entity_poly.type
_entity_poly.pdbx_seq_one_letter_code
_entity_poly.pdbx_strand_id
1 'polypeptide(L)'
;MYRLKFINGLLFADITLVHDNKIINISDTIIDTGASHTVILPDFLYQNGIGFEGNDELVVMSGIGGAEASAVRKRIDSISIGNIILNDIIIDFGVVDPKDRINGLI
;
A
#
# COMPACT_ATOMS: atom_id res chain seq x y z
N MET A 1 -16.11 7.08 6.51
CA MET A 1 -16.24 8.03 5.38
C MET A 1 -15.08 7.78 4.43
N TYR A 2 -15.31 7.69 3.12
CA TYR A 2 -14.31 7.21 2.14
C TYR A 2 -13.19 8.21 1.78
N ARG A 3 -13.33 9.49 2.14
CA ARG A 3 -12.34 10.57 1.92
C ARG A 3 -11.64 10.51 0.55
N LEU A 4 -12.44 10.48 -0.51
CA LEU A 4 -11.93 10.52 -1.88
C LEU A 4 -11.53 11.94 -2.28
N LYS A 5 -10.38 12.08 -2.95
CA LYS A 5 -9.86 13.37 -3.45
C LYS A 5 -9.43 13.20 -4.90
N PHE A 6 -9.76 14.15 -5.77
CA PHE A 6 -9.28 14.16 -7.15
C PHE A 6 -8.22 15.24 -7.29
N ILE A 7 -6.97 14.83 -7.56
CA ILE A 7 -5.81 15.73 -7.60
C ILE A 7 -5.02 15.41 -8.87
N ASN A 8 -4.81 16.41 -9.72
CA ASN A 8 -3.99 16.30 -10.93
C ASN A 8 -4.33 15.11 -11.85
N GLY A 9 -5.62 14.76 -11.97
CA GLY A 9 -6.07 13.65 -12.83
C GLY A 9 -6.13 12.29 -12.13
N LEU A 10 -5.69 12.20 -10.88
CA LEU A 10 -5.63 10.97 -10.11
C LEU A 10 -6.67 10.96 -8.98
N LEU A 11 -7.24 9.79 -8.71
CA LEU A 11 -8.16 9.57 -7.62
C LEU A 11 -7.40 9.05 -6.41
N PHE A 12 -7.51 9.76 -5.29
CA PHE A 12 -6.89 9.42 -4.03
C PHE A 12 -7.92 9.00 -2.99
N ALA A 13 -7.54 8.10 -2.10
CA ALA A 13 -8.30 7.69 -0.93
C ALA A 13 -7.40 7.61 0.31
N ASP A 14 -7.99 7.86 1.48
CA ASP A 14 -7.37 7.50 2.75
C ASP A 14 -7.74 6.04 3.06
N ILE A 15 -6.75 5.21 3.40
CA ILE A 15 -6.94 3.82 3.81
C ILE A 15 -6.52 3.61 5.26
N THR A 16 -7.05 2.55 5.86
CA THR A 16 -6.61 2.05 7.16
C THR A 16 -6.20 0.59 7.03
N LEU A 17 -4.97 0.27 7.44
CA LEU A 17 -4.50 -1.10 7.64
C LEU A 17 -4.67 -1.49 9.11
N VAL A 18 -5.02 -2.74 9.35
CA VAL A 18 -4.92 -3.36 10.68
C VAL A 18 -4.02 -4.57 10.56
N HIS A 19 -3.03 -4.66 11.46
CA HIS A 19 -2.15 -5.82 11.56
C HIS A 19 -1.54 -5.89 12.96
N ASP A 20 -1.49 -7.08 13.58
CA ASP A 20 -0.90 -7.28 14.91
C ASP A 20 -1.45 -6.34 15.99
N ASN A 21 -2.77 -6.14 15.99
CA ASN A 21 -3.48 -5.19 16.87
C ASN A 21 -3.07 -3.71 16.69
N LYS A 22 -2.33 -3.37 15.64
CA LYS A 22 -1.97 -2.00 15.30
C LYS A 22 -2.85 -1.49 14.17
N ILE A 23 -3.18 -0.20 14.25
CA ILE A 23 -3.98 0.50 13.26
C ILE A 23 -3.07 1.52 12.58
N ILE A 24 -2.95 1.43 11.26
CA ILE A 24 -2.09 2.29 10.46
C ILE A 24 -2.97 3.07 9.50
N ASN A 25 -3.00 4.38 9.65
CA ASN A 25 -3.75 5.26 8.75
C ASN A 25 -2.80 5.81 7.68
N ILE A 26 -3.20 5.65 6.42
CA ILE A 26 -2.42 6.05 5.26
C ILE A 26 -3.29 6.96 4.42
N SER A 27 -2.96 8.24 4.41
CA SER A 27 -3.65 9.24 3.60
C SER A 27 -3.10 9.25 2.19
N ASP A 28 -3.91 9.70 1.23
CA ASP A 28 -3.48 10.00 -0.13
C ASP A 28 -2.81 8.81 -0.84
N THR A 29 -3.45 7.64 -0.76
CA THR A 29 -3.15 6.51 -1.64
C THR A 29 -3.91 6.64 -2.95
N ILE A 30 -3.30 6.26 -4.08
CA ILE A 30 -3.92 6.34 -5.40
C ILE A 30 -4.77 5.09 -5.63
N ILE A 31 -5.99 5.25 -6.13
CA ILE A 31 -6.79 4.14 -6.67
C ILE A 31 -6.35 3.89 -8.11
N ASP A 32 -5.73 2.74 -8.38
CA ASP A 32 -5.18 2.40 -9.69
C ASP A 32 -5.75 1.09 -10.23
N THR A 33 -6.74 1.20 -11.12
CA THR A 33 -7.33 0.06 -11.81
C THR A 33 -6.39 -0.60 -12.83
N GLY A 34 -5.25 0.02 -13.15
CA GLY A 34 -4.22 -0.51 -14.05
C GLY A 34 -3.20 -1.40 -13.36
N ALA A 35 -3.20 -1.47 -12.03
CA ALA A 35 -2.29 -2.30 -11.25
C ALA A 35 -2.97 -3.59 -10.77
N SER A 36 -2.21 -4.68 -10.74
CA SER A 36 -2.69 -5.99 -10.28
C SER A 36 -2.44 -6.24 -8.78
N HIS A 37 -1.66 -5.38 -8.14
CA HIS A 37 -1.27 -5.50 -6.73
C HIS A 37 -1.31 -4.14 -6.05
N THR A 38 -1.70 -4.14 -4.78
CA THR A 38 -1.59 -2.99 -3.89
C THR A 38 -0.14 -2.85 -3.43
N VAL A 39 0.41 -1.64 -3.57
CA VAL A 39 1.77 -1.29 -3.13
C VAL A 39 1.73 -0.15 -2.14
N ILE A 40 2.33 -0.31 -0.96
CA ILE A 40 2.36 0.70 0.10
C ILE A 40 3.82 1.01 0.49
N LEU A 41 4.12 2.28 0.84
CA LEU A 41 5.45 2.60 1.36
C LEU A 41 5.75 1.81 2.64
N PRO A 42 6.93 1.17 2.75
CA PRO A 42 7.29 0.37 3.92
C PRO A 42 7.43 1.21 5.20
N ASP A 43 7.67 2.52 5.06
CA ASP A 43 7.74 3.49 6.17
C ASP A 43 6.51 3.41 7.08
N PHE A 44 5.32 3.14 6.53
CA PHE A 44 4.09 3.01 7.31
C PHE A 44 4.10 1.81 8.26
N LEU A 45 4.79 0.72 7.92
CA LEU A 45 5.00 -0.41 8.84
C LEU A 45 6.06 -0.07 9.88
N TYR A 46 7.22 0.43 9.44
CA TYR A 46 8.36 0.70 10.31
C TYR A 46 8.03 1.73 11.39
N GLN A 47 7.33 2.82 11.04
CA GLN A 47 6.90 3.85 11.99
C GLN A 47 5.92 3.32 13.05
N ASN A 48 5.21 2.23 12.75
CA ASN A 48 4.32 1.55 13.67
C ASN A 48 4.99 0.34 14.34
N GLY A 49 6.30 0.16 14.17
CA GLY A 49 7.06 -0.95 14.77
C GLY A 49 6.62 -2.33 14.27
N ILE A 50 6.11 -2.40 13.03
CA ILE A 50 5.82 -3.66 12.35
C ILE A 50 7.03 -3.99 11.48
N GLY A 51 7.63 -5.14 11.74
CA GLY A 51 8.75 -5.67 10.95
C GLY A 51 8.29 -6.61 9.87
N PHE A 52 9.22 -6.95 8.98
CA PHE A 52 9.06 -8.10 8.10
C PHE A 52 9.49 -9.38 8.82
N GLU A 53 8.81 -10.48 8.51
CA GLU A 53 8.97 -11.78 9.11
C GLU A 53 9.60 -12.78 8.12
N GLY A 54 10.08 -13.92 8.61
CA GLY A 54 10.80 -14.89 7.76
C GLY A 54 9.95 -15.56 6.67
N ASN A 55 8.63 -15.45 6.75
CA ASN A 55 7.65 -15.92 5.78
C ASN A 55 7.18 -14.84 4.80
N ASP A 56 7.61 -13.58 4.96
CA ASP A 56 7.35 -12.53 3.98
C ASP A 56 8.26 -12.73 2.75
N GLU A 57 7.77 -12.41 1.55
CA GLU A 57 8.48 -12.70 0.30
C GLU A 57 9.12 -11.44 -0.30
N LEU A 58 10.38 -11.53 -0.75
CA LEU A 58 10.96 -10.47 -1.58
C LEU A 58 10.47 -10.63 -3.02
N VAL A 59 9.80 -9.61 -3.55
CA VAL A 59 9.24 -9.60 -4.91
C VAL A 59 9.82 -8.45 -5.73
N VAL A 60 9.78 -8.58 -7.05
CA VAL A 60 10.12 -7.52 -8.00
C VAL A 60 8.85 -7.06 -8.69
N MET A 61 8.58 -5.76 -8.61
CA MET A 61 7.49 -5.08 -9.29
C MET A 61 8.01 -4.49 -10.59
N SER A 62 7.23 -4.60 -11.68
CA SER A 62 7.58 -4.02 -12.98
C SER A 62 6.44 -3.16 -13.52
N GLY A 63 6.78 -2.06 -14.18
CA GLY A 63 5.83 -1.12 -14.79
C GLY A 63 6.04 -0.94 -16.29
N ILE A 64 5.14 -0.18 -16.93
CA ILE A 64 5.14 0.06 -18.39
C ILE A 64 6.48 0.64 -18.90
N GLY A 65 7.23 1.35 -18.06
CA GLY A 65 8.56 1.88 -18.39
C GLY A 65 9.73 0.88 -18.28
N GLY A 66 9.47 -0.39 -17.97
CA GLY A 66 10.52 -1.38 -17.69
C GLY A 66 11.29 -1.12 -16.38
N ALA A 67 10.82 -0.18 -15.57
CA ALA A 67 11.37 0.07 -14.25
C ALA A 67 11.03 -1.10 -13.33
N GLU A 68 12.06 -1.64 -12.69
CA GLU A 68 11.95 -2.68 -11.69
C GLU A 68 12.22 -2.09 -10.30
N ALA A 69 11.37 -2.45 -9.35
CA ALA A 69 11.54 -2.07 -7.95
C ALA A 69 11.30 -3.27 -7.05
N SER A 70 12.14 -3.43 -6.03
CA SER A 70 11.94 -4.47 -5.02
C SER A 70 10.89 -4.05 -4.00
N ALA A 71 10.06 -5.00 -3.60
CA ALA A 71 9.11 -4.86 -2.51
C ALA A 71 9.12 -6.11 -1.63
N VAL A 72 8.65 -5.97 -0.40
CA VAL A 72 8.40 -7.10 0.48
C VAL A 72 6.90 -7.37 0.52
N ARG A 73 6.51 -8.54 0.07
CA ARG A 73 5.13 -9.03 0.07
C ARG A 73 4.79 -9.58 1.45
N LYS A 74 3.80 -8.98 2.09
CA LYS A 74 3.34 -9.32 3.42
C LYS A 74 1.83 -9.51 3.45
N ARG A 75 1.37 -10.48 4.24
CA ARG A 75 -0.04 -10.70 4.54
C ARG A 75 -0.46 -9.77 5.69
N ILE A 76 -1.54 -9.02 5.48
CA ILE A 76 -2.07 -8.01 6.40
C ILE A 76 -3.48 -8.41 6.83
N ASP A 77 -3.80 -8.23 8.11
CA ASP A 77 -5.05 -8.74 8.69
C ASP A 77 -6.26 -8.09 8.04
N SER A 78 -6.22 -6.77 7.79
CA SER A 78 -7.20 -6.10 6.96
C SER A 78 -6.73 -4.77 6.37
N ILE A 79 -7.36 -4.40 5.27
CA ILE A 79 -7.33 -3.05 4.67
C ILE A 79 -8.77 -2.53 4.59
N SER A 80 -8.93 -1.22 4.75
CA SER A 80 -10.25 -0.60 4.60
C SER A 80 -10.19 0.79 3.97
N ILE A 81 -11.27 1.11 3.26
CA ILE A 81 -11.59 2.46 2.78
C ILE A 81 -13.01 2.78 3.23
N GLY A 82 -13.16 3.70 4.17
CA GLY A 82 -14.47 4.01 4.74
C GLY A 82 -15.10 2.79 5.43
N ASN A 83 -16.13 2.19 4.84
CA ASN A 83 -16.80 0.99 5.36
C ASN A 83 -16.53 -0.27 4.52
N ILE A 84 -15.74 -0.16 3.45
CA ILE A 84 -15.31 -1.31 2.65
C ILE A 84 -14.10 -1.89 3.36
N ILE A 85 -14.19 -3.16 3.74
CA ILE A 85 -13.15 -3.86 4.49
C ILE A 85 -12.85 -5.16 3.76
N LEU A 86 -11.57 -5.39 3.50
CA LEU A 86 -11.05 -6.66 3.03
C LEU A 86 -10.15 -7.22 4.14
N ASN A 87 -10.34 -8.49 4.45
CA ASN A 87 -9.55 -9.19 5.46
C ASN A 87 -8.57 -10.14 4.76
N ASP A 88 -7.49 -10.47 5.46
CA ASP A 88 -6.50 -11.46 5.04
C ASP A 88 -5.96 -11.20 3.62
N ILE A 89 -5.46 -9.98 3.42
CA ILE A 89 -5.01 -9.49 2.11
C ILE A 89 -3.49 -9.51 1.99
N ILE A 90 -2.99 -9.72 0.78
CA ILE A 90 -1.57 -9.59 0.46
C ILE A 90 -1.30 -8.17 -0.03
N ILE A 91 -0.32 -7.51 0.57
CA ILE A 91 0.14 -6.17 0.18
C ILE A 91 1.64 -6.22 -0.06
N ASP A 92 2.08 -5.54 -1.11
CA ASP A 92 3.49 -5.37 -1.42
C ASP A 92 3.99 -4.06 -0.78
N PHE A 93 5.04 -4.13 0.03
CA PHE A 93 5.63 -2.97 0.69
C PHE A 93 6.89 -2.53 -0.03
N GLY A 94 6.80 -1.43 -0.77
CA GLY A 94 7.86 -0.95 -1.65
C GLY A 94 7.67 0.51 -2.07
N VAL A 95 8.63 1.03 -2.83
CA VAL A 95 8.59 2.41 -3.35
C VAL A 95 8.08 2.39 -4.79
N VAL A 96 6.92 2.99 -5.04
CA VAL A 96 6.33 3.07 -6.39
C VAL A 96 6.98 4.17 -7.22
N ASP A 97 7.09 5.39 -6.69
CA ASP A 97 7.79 6.51 -7.32
C ASP A 97 8.87 7.05 -6.37
N PRO A 98 10.17 6.89 -6.68
CA PRO A 98 11.25 7.39 -5.84
C PRO A 98 11.35 8.92 -5.75
N LYS A 99 10.82 9.66 -6.74
CA LYS A 99 10.91 11.12 -6.81
C LYS A 99 9.75 11.78 -6.09
N ASP A 100 8.53 11.38 -6.44
CA ASP A 100 7.31 12.00 -5.92
C ASP A 100 6.82 11.33 -4.63
N ARG A 101 7.39 10.17 -4.27
CA ARG A 101 7.13 9.39 -3.04
C ARG A 101 5.64 9.28 -2.72
N ILE A 102 4.90 8.67 -3.65
CA ILE A 102 3.49 8.34 -3.40
C ILE A 102 3.36 7.38 -2.20
N ASN A 103 2.37 7.61 -1.34
CA ASN A 103 2.20 6.82 -0.12
C ASN A 103 1.78 5.37 -0.39
N GLY A 104 1.03 5.17 -1.47
CA GLY A 104 0.60 3.88 -1.90
C GLY A 104 -0.29 3.94 -3.13
N LEU A 105 -0.52 2.77 -3.68
CA LEU A 105 -1.30 2.51 -4.87
C LEU A 105 -2.14 1.27 -4.61
N ILE A 106 -3.46 1.36 -4.78
CA ILE A 106 -4.44 0.33 -4.41
C ILE A 106 -5.27 -0.13 -5.59
#